data_AF-A0A4R1Q0N6-F1
#
_entry.id   AF-A0A4R1Q0N6-F1
#
_cell.length_a   1.000
_cell.length_b   1.000
_cell.length_c   1.000
_cell.angle_alpha   90.00
_cell.angle_beta   90.00
_cell.angle_gamma   90.00
#
_symmetry.space_group_name_H-M   'P 1'
#
loop_
_entity.id
_entity.type
_entity.pdbx_description
1 polymer ?
#
loop_
_entity_poly.entity_id
_entity_poly.type
_entity_poly.pdbx_seq_one_letter_code
_entity_poly.pdbx_strand_id
1 'polypeptide(L)'
;MPESTIPVNTIDEYILQFSPHVQAILNKLKNVIKEAAPVGFYPGPSGIEAFKSELSNYKGAKGSVQFPLDKPLPYELIGKIVTYRVAENTAKRSEKG
;
A
#
# COMPACT_ATOMS: atom_id res chain seq x y z
N MET A 1 -19.33 -28.20 18.54
CA MET A 1 -18.41 -27.19 19.10
C MET A 1 -18.19 -26.16 18.00
N PRO A 2 -18.56 -24.88 18.17
CA PRO A 2 -18.32 -23.89 17.13
C PRO A 2 -16.81 -23.61 17.05
N GLU A 3 -16.26 -23.83 15.86
CA GLU A 3 -14.92 -23.43 15.48
C GLU A 3 -14.85 -21.90 15.58
N SER A 4 -14.18 -21.40 16.62
CA SER A 4 -14.07 -19.97 16.85
C SER A 4 -13.07 -19.40 15.84
N THR A 5 -13.56 -18.98 14.68
CA THR A 5 -12.78 -18.27 13.67
C THR A 5 -12.36 -16.93 14.26
N ILE A 6 -11.16 -16.86 14.84
CA ILE A 6 -10.55 -15.59 15.27
C ILE A 6 -10.43 -14.74 14.00
N PRO A 7 -11.05 -13.55 13.91
CA PRO A 7 -10.83 -12.66 12.79
C PRO A 7 -9.38 -12.18 12.86
N VAL A 8 -8.50 -12.83 12.10
CA VAL A 8 -7.12 -12.39 11.91
C VAL A 8 -7.13 -11.18 10.97
N ASN A 9 -6.97 -9.99 11.53
CA ASN A 9 -6.99 -8.74 10.75
C ASN A 9 -5.59 -8.42 10.17
N THR A 10 -4.54 -9.05 10.70
CA THR A 10 -3.15 -8.86 10.26
C THR A 10 -2.37 -10.17 10.16
N ILE A 11 -1.36 -10.19 9.30
CA ILE A 11 -0.45 -11.34 9.11
C ILE A 11 0.34 -11.64 10.39
N ASP A 12 0.68 -10.62 11.17
CA ASP A 12 1.43 -10.80 12.42
C ASP A 12 0.60 -11.54 13.48
N GLU A 13 -0.69 -11.21 13.61
CA GLU A 13 -1.61 -11.95 14.50
C GLU A 13 -1.76 -13.41 14.08
N TYR A 14 -1.77 -13.70 12.78
CA TYR A 14 -1.78 -15.08 12.28
C TYR A 14 -0.48 -15.83 12.63
N ILE A 15 0.67 -15.19 12.48
CA ILE A 15 1.97 -15.82 12.79
C ILE A 15 2.09 -16.18 14.28
N LEU A 16 1.59 -15.31 15.18
CA LEU A 16 1.67 -15.53 16.63
C LEU A 16 0.96 -16.80 17.13
N GLN A 17 0.06 -17.38 16.32
CA GLN A 17 -0.69 -18.59 16.67
C GLN A 17 0.15 -19.88 16.57
N PHE A 18 1.35 -19.81 15.97
CA PHE A 18 2.20 -20.97 15.74
C PHE A 18 3.34 -21.08 16.76
N SER A 19 4.02 -22.23 16.81
CA SER A 19 5.19 -22.44 17.67
C SER A 19 6.37 -21.54 17.25
N PRO A 20 7.34 -21.23 18.15
CA PRO A 20 8.45 -20.32 17.84
C PRO A 20 9.26 -20.70 16.60
N HIS A 21 9.41 -22.00 16.34
CA HIS A 21 10.10 -22.50 15.16
C HIS A 21 9.36 -22.18 13.85
N VAL A 22 8.03 -22.39 13.84
CA VAL A 22 7.19 -22.09 12.67
C VAL A 22 7.09 -20.58 12.46
N GLN A 23 7.00 -19.80 13.54
CA GLN A 23 7.05 -18.33 13.48
C GLN A 23 8.31 -17.84 12.77
N ALA A 24 9.49 -18.42 13.06
CA ALA A 24 10.73 -18.02 12.39
C ALA A 24 10.69 -18.25 10.87
N ILE A 25 10.11 -19.37 10.43
CA ILE A 25 9.96 -19.70 9.01
C ILE A 25 8.96 -18.74 8.34
N LEU A 26 7.80 -18.51 8.97
CA LEU A 26 6.78 -17.61 8.44
C LEU A 26 7.26 -16.16 8.38
N ASN A 27 8.00 -15.70 9.40
CA ASN A 27 8.62 -14.36 9.39
C ASN A 27 9.68 -14.22 8.30
N LYS A 28 10.48 -15.28 8.06
CA LYS A 28 11.43 -15.28 6.94
C LYS A 28 10.70 -15.18 5.60
N LEU A 29 9.62 -15.93 5.42
CA LEU A 29 8.81 -15.86 4.21
C LEU A 29 8.14 -14.49 4.04
N LYS A 30 7.54 -13.93 5.10
CA LYS A 30 6.97 -12.57 5.14
C LYS A 30 8.01 -11.55 4.67
N ASN A 31 9.24 -11.62 5.18
CA ASN A 31 10.32 -10.71 4.81
C ASN A 31 10.72 -10.84 3.33
N VAL A 32 10.80 -12.07 2.80
CA VAL A 32 11.08 -12.28 1.37
C VAL A 32 10.00 -11.66 0.49
N ILE A 33 8.72 -11.86 0.83
CA ILE A 33 7.59 -11.29 0.07
C ILE A 33 7.57 -9.76 0.20
N LYS A 34 7.87 -9.22 1.39
CA LYS A 34 7.94 -7.78 1.65
C LYS A 34 8.95 -7.06 0.74
N GLU A 35 10.11 -7.68 0.53
CA GLU A 35 11.16 -7.14 -0.34
C GLU A 35 10.85 -7.36 -1.83
N ALA A 36 10.26 -8.52 -2.18
CA ALA A 36 10.02 -8.88 -3.57
C ALA A 36 8.77 -8.21 -4.18
N ALA A 37 7.74 -7.91 -3.39
CA ALA A 37 6.43 -7.48 -3.87
C ALA A 37 5.84 -6.30 -3.07
N PRO A 38 6.45 -5.10 -3.14
CA PRO A 38 5.87 -3.91 -2.53
C PRO A 38 4.56 -3.49 -3.23
N VAL A 39 3.66 -2.82 -2.51
CA VAL A 39 2.43 -2.28 -3.08
C VAL A 39 2.77 -1.03 -3.90
N GLY A 40 2.73 -1.15 -5.22
CA GLY A 40 2.91 -0.03 -6.14
C GLY A 40 1.61 0.77 -6.32
N PHE A 41 1.68 2.08 -6.15
CA PHE A 41 0.62 3.03 -6.45
C PHE A 41 1.07 3.97 -7.57
N TYR A 42 0.20 4.14 -8.57
CA TYR A 42 0.55 4.78 -9.85
C TYR A 42 -0.36 5.98 -10.14
N PRO A 43 -0.20 7.11 -9.43
CA PRO A 43 -0.98 8.31 -9.69
C PRO A 43 -0.49 9.09 -10.93
N GLY A 44 0.50 8.57 -11.65
CA GLY A 44 1.10 9.25 -12.79
C GLY A 44 1.98 10.44 -12.39
N PRO A 45 2.70 11.06 -13.35
CA PRO A 45 3.67 12.10 -13.05
C PRO A 45 3.06 13.32 -12.37
N SER A 46 1.88 13.79 -12.83
CA SER A 46 1.23 14.96 -12.24
C SER A 46 0.77 14.73 -10.79
N GLY A 47 0.31 13.53 -10.45
CA GLY A 47 -0.04 13.18 -9.08
C GLY A 47 1.19 13.07 -8.17
N ILE A 48 2.30 12.54 -8.69
CA ILE A 48 3.57 12.52 -7.92
C ILE A 48 4.10 13.93 -7.69
N GLU A 49 4.04 14.81 -8.69
CA GLU A 49 4.54 16.18 -8.57
C GLU A 49 3.69 17.02 -7.60
N ALA A 50 2.36 16.96 -7.70
CA ALA A 50 1.46 17.71 -6.83
C ALA A 50 1.59 17.31 -5.34
N PHE A 51 1.93 16.05 -5.07
CA PHE A 51 2.04 15.49 -3.71
C PHE A 51 3.48 15.14 -3.33
N LYS A 52 4.47 15.72 -4.00
CA LYS A 52 5.90 15.39 -3.84
C LYS A 52 6.37 15.45 -2.38
N SER A 53 5.98 16.48 -1.64
CA SER A 53 6.37 16.66 -0.23
C SER A 53 5.79 15.57 0.67
N GLU A 54 4.51 15.23 0.50
CA GLU A 54 3.85 14.16 1.27
C GLU A 54 4.39 12.76 0.89
N LEU A 55 4.76 12.58 -0.39
CA LEU A 55 5.28 11.32 -0.92
C LEU A 55 6.77 11.12 -0.68
N SER A 56 7.51 12.15 -0.23
CA SER A 56 8.96 12.10 -0.02
C SER A 56 9.40 11.06 1.01
N ASN A 57 8.49 10.64 1.89
CA ASN A 57 8.73 9.59 2.89
C ASN A 57 8.62 8.16 2.35
N TYR A 58 8.21 8.00 1.09
CA TYR A 58 7.99 6.70 0.46
C TYR A 58 8.95 6.50 -0.72
N LYS A 59 9.37 5.25 -0.95
CA LYS A 59 10.19 4.90 -2.10
C LYS A 59 9.35 5.00 -3.37
N GLY A 60 9.91 5.42 -4.51
CA GLY A 60 9.13 5.56 -5.73
C GLY A 60 9.97 6.01 -6.93
N ALA A 61 9.33 6.07 -8.09
CA ALA A 61 9.92 6.53 -9.34
C ALA A 61 9.03 7.62 -9.99
N LYS A 62 9.44 8.14 -11.15
CA LYS A 62 8.68 9.17 -11.87
C LYS A 62 7.31 8.62 -12.29
N GLY A 63 6.28 8.88 -11.48
CA GLY A 63 4.89 8.45 -11.69
C GLY A 63 4.42 7.28 -10.82
N SER A 64 5.25 6.77 -9.89
CA SER A 64 4.87 5.69 -8.98
C SER A 64 5.44 5.88 -7.59
N VAL A 65 4.73 5.35 -6.59
CA VAL A 65 5.18 5.27 -5.20
C VAL A 65 4.96 3.84 -4.70
N GLN A 66 5.90 3.31 -3.94
CA GLN A 66 5.85 2.02 -3.30
C GLN A 66 5.54 2.22 -1.81
N PHE A 67 4.44 1.61 -1.37
CA PHE A 67 4.07 1.61 0.03
C PHE A 67 4.65 0.37 0.75
N PRO A 68 5.19 0.55 1.97
CA PRO A 68 5.63 -0.57 2.78
C PRO A 68 4.44 -1.42 3.23
N LEU A 69 4.55 -2.74 3.10
CA LEU A 69 3.52 -3.72 3.53
C LEU A 69 3.33 -3.84 5.05
N ASP A 70 4.26 -3.28 5.82
CA ASP A 70 4.36 -3.45 7.28
C ASP A 70 3.89 -2.20 8.04
N LYS A 71 3.50 -1.15 7.31
CA LYS A 71 2.89 0.04 7.89
C LYS A 71 1.45 0.16 7.39
N PRO A 72 0.56 0.76 8.18
CA PRO A 72 -0.77 1.08 7.68
C PRO A 72 -0.65 1.95 6.42
N LEU A 73 -1.45 1.62 5.41
CA LEU A 73 -1.53 2.42 4.20
C LEU A 73 -2.06 3.83 4.55
N PRO A 74 -1.47 4.89 3.98
CA PRO A 74 -1.89 6.26 4.26
C PRO A 74 -3.16 6.59 3.46
N TYR A 75 -4.30 6.04 3.87
CA TYR A 75 -5.58 6.16 3.15
C TYR A 75 -5.98 7.61 2.88
N GLU A 76 -5.74 8.52 3.82
CA GLU A 76 -5.99 9.96 3.66
C GLU A 76 -5.19 10.55 2.48
N LEU A 77 -3.90 10.24 2.40
CA LEU A 77 -3.04 10.71 1.30
C LEU A 77 -3.47 10.10 -0.04
N ILE A 78 -3.76 8.80 -0.05
CA ILE A 78 -4.26 8.10 -1.24
C ILE A 78 -5.56 8.76 -1.71
N GLY A 79 -6.48 9.05 -0.81
CA GLY A 79 -7.76 9.71 -1.11
C GLY A 79 -7.59 11.10 -1.71
N LYS A 80 -6.69 11.93 -1.17
CA LYS A 80 -6.36 13.24 -1.76
C LYS A 80 -5.81 13.11 -3.17
N ILE A 81 -4.88 12.18 -3.39
CA ILE A 81 -4.28 11.95 -4.72
C ILE A 81 -5.34 11.46 -5.72
N VAL A 82 -6.21 10.54 -5.30
CA VAL A 82 -7.31 10.04 -6.14
C VAL A 82 -8.25 11.18 -6.52
N THR A 83 -8.67 12.00 -5.56
CA THR A 83 -9.56 13.15 -5.79
C THR A 83 -8.94 14.14 -6.78
N TYR A 84 -7.66 14.46 -6.61
CA TYR A 84 -6.90 15.30 -7.55
C TYR A 84 -6.89 14.69 -8.96
N ARG A 85 -6.60 13.39 -9.08
CA ARG A 85 -6.55 12.70 -10.37
C ARG A 85 -7.91 12.62 -11.06
N VAL A 86 -9.00 12.44 -10.31
CA VAL A 86 -10.37 12.47 -10.85
C VAL A 86 -10.67 13.86 -11.41
N ALA A 87 -10.41 14.93 -10.67
CA ALA A 87 -10.62 16.29 -11.14
C ALA A 87 -9.82 16.59 -12.42
N GLU A 88 -8.54 16.22 -12.45
CA GLU A 88 -7.67 16.37 -13.63
C GLU A 88 -8.22 15.60 -14.85
N ASN A 89 -8.63 14.34 -14.64
CA ASN A 89 -9.15 13.49 -15.71
C ASN A 89 -10.48 14.02 -16.26
N THR A 90 -11.36 14.55 -15.40
CA THR A 90 -12.64 15.14 -15.83
C THR A 90 -12.44 16.42 -16.62
N ALA A 91 -11.51 17.28 -16.22
CA ALA A 91 -11.16 18.51 -16.96
C ALA A 91 -10.62 18.17 -18.36
N LYS A 92 -9.62 17.28 -18.45
CA LYS A 92 -9.01 16.85 -19.72
C LYS A 92 -9.99 16.18 -20.70
N ARG A 93 -11.05 15.57 -20.17
CA ARG A 93 -12.12 14.96 -20.99
C ARG A 93 -13.06 16.01 -21.59
N SER A 94 -13.26 17.12 -20.89
CA SER A 94 -14.13 18.22 -21.31
C SER A 94 -13.48 19.10 -22.38
N GLU A 95 -12.14 19.14 -22.42
CA GLU A 95 -11.36 19.89 -23.43
C GLU A 95 -11.16 19.13 -24.76
N LYS A 96 -11.57 17.85 -24.80
CA LYS A 96 -11.43 16.97 -25.98
C LYS A 96 -12.76 16.57 -26.62
N GLY A 97 -13.88 17.17 -26.21
CA GLY A 97 -15.20 17.01 -26.81
C GLY A 97 -15.62 18.28 -27.53
#